data_AF-A0A0C2ZMQ4-F1
#
_entry.id   AF-A0A0C2ZMQ4-F1
#
_cell.length_a   1.000
_cell.length_b   1.000
_cell.length_c   1.000
_cell.angle_alpha   90.00
_cell.angle_beta   90.00
_cell.angle_gamma   90.00
#
_symmetry.space_group_name_H-M   'P 1'
#
loop_
_entity.id
_entity.type
_entity.pdbx_description
1 polymer ?
#
loop_
_entity_poly.entity_id
_entity_poly.type
_entity_poly.pdbx_seq_one_letter_code
_entity_poly.pdbx_strand_id
1 'polypeptide(L)'
;MSFDLGGAQLYSSTQTRFSHTFAPHPTKAKQLLIAIQDSLETLHDPIMADSAVTDPTLAAELKKKRTFRTFSYRGVGLDNLLDMGNEEFIELVHARARRKFNRGLKRRPMGLIKKLRKAKKEALPNEKPAVVKTHLRDMIIVPEMIGSVIGIYNGKTFNSVEIKPEMTGHYLAEFSCSYKPVKHGRPGIGATHSSRFIPLK
;
A
#
# COMPACT_ATOMS: atom_id res chain seq x y z
N MET A 1 -33.35 81.47 13.57
CA MET A 1 -34.25 81.14 12.44
C MET A 1 -34.39 79.62 12.45
N SER A 2 -35.42 79.09 13.14
CA SER A 2 -36.69 78.63 12.54
C SER A 2 -36.44 77.48 11.54
N PHE A 3 -36.49 76.24 12.03
CA PHE A 3 -37.65 75.32 12.00
C PHE A 3 -37.97 74.79 10.60
N ASP A 4 -37.74 73.48 10.47
CA ASP A 4 -38.52 72.41 9.81
C ASP A 4 -39.38 72.71 8.59
N LEU A 5 -39.37 71.74 7.67
CA LEU A 5 -40.49 71.14 6.92
C LEU A 5 -39.82 70.13 5.96
N GLY A 6 -40.07 68.82 5.98
CA GLY A 6 -41.35 68.15 6.09
C GLY A 6 -41.67 67.50 4.75
N GLY A 7 -42.14 66.24 4.76
CA GLY A 7 -42.97 65.71 3.67
C GLY A 7 -42.41 64.54 2.89
N ALA A 8 -42.70 63.33 3.39
CA ALA A 8 -42.64 62.08 2.65
C ALA A 8 -44.01 61.73 2.06
N GLN A 9 -43.96 60.85 1.05
CA GLN A 9 -44.98 59.87 0.62
C GLN A 9 -46.22 60.33 -0.16
N LEU A 10 -46.45 59.61 -1.25
CA LEU A 10 -47.74 59.47 -1.91
C LEU A 10 -47.95 58.04 -2.44
N TYR A 11 -49.09 57.47 -2.00
CA TYR A 11 -50.00 56.47 -2.60
C TYR A 11 -49.51 55.00 -2.80
N SER A 12 -49.96 54.03 -1.97
CA SER A 12 -51.26 53.28 -1.95
C SER A 12 -51.25 52.08 -2.91
N SER A 13 -51.66 50.84 -2.60
CA SER A 13 -52.82 50.37 -1.82
C SER A 13 -52.84 48.82 -1.72
N THR A 14 -53.44 48.29 -0.64
CA THR A 14 -54.25 47.03 -0.48
C THR A 14 -53.65 45.65 -0.85
N GLN A 15 -53.23 44.81 0.11
CA GLN A 15 -53.96 43.69 0.79
C GLN A 15 -54.62 42.60 -0.10
N THR A 16 -54.15 41.35 -0.04
CA THR A 16 -54.84 40.17 0.57
C THR A 16 -54.10 38.83 0.30
N ARG A 17 -54.33 37.86 1.21
CA ARG A 17 -53.62 36.58 1.43
C ARG A 17 -53.99 35.49 0.42
N PHE A 18 -53.07 34.59 0.08
CA PHE A 18 -53.37 33.14 0.03
C PHE A 18 -52.08 32.31 0.19
N SER A 19 -52.07 31.47 1.21
CA SER A 19 -51.07 30.43 1.45
C SER A 19 -51.17 29.35 0.36
N HIS A 20 -50.08 29.15 -0.37
CA HIS A 20 -49.64 27.81 -0.75
C HIS A 20 -48.17 27.91 -1.14
N THR A 21 -47.31 27.26 -0.35
CA THR A 21 -45.93 26.99 -0.74
C THR A 21 -45.95 26.18 -2.03
N PHE A 22 -45.68 26.84 -3.15
CA PHE A 22 -45.42 26.15 -4.41
C PHE A 22 -44.03 25.51 -4.27
N ALA A 23 -44.01 24.20 -4.01
CA ALA A 23 -42.77 23.43 -4.08
C ALA A 23 -42.21 23.55 -5.51
N PRO A 24 -40.91 23.84 -5.71
CA PRO A 24 -40.33 23.80 -7.04
C PRO A 24 -40.40 22.37 -7.57
N HIS A 25 -41.15 22.16 -8.65
CA HIS A 25 -41.09 20.92 -9.42
C HIS A 25 -39.63 20.67 -9.85
N PRO A 26 -39.11 19.45 -9.70
CA PRO A 26 -37.75 19.14 -10.08
C PRO A 26 -37.62 19.32 -11.61
N THR A 27 -36.82 20.30 -12.02
CA THR A 27 -36.35 20.45 -13.40
C THR A 27 -35.69 19.15 -13.86
N LYS A 28 -35.73 18.84 -15.16
CA LYS A 28 -35.20 17.59 -15.76
C LYS A 28 -33.81 17.16 -15.25
N ALA A 29 -32.99 18.10 -14.78
CA ALA A 29 -31.70 17.82 -14.13
C ALA A 29 -31.80 17.14 -12.74
N LYS A 30 -32.80 17.47 -11.91
CA LYS A 30 -33.06 16.77 -10.63
C LYS A 30 -33.68 15.39 -10.82
N GLN A 31 -34.49 15.19 -11.87
CA GLN A 31 -35.00 13.87 -12.25
C GLN A 31 -33.87 12.95 -12.77
N LEU A 32 -32.89 13.51 -13.49
CA LEU A 32 -31.70 12.76 -13.92
C LEU A 32 -30.75 12.44 -12.75
N LEU A 33 -30.63 13.32 -11.75
CA LEU A 33 -29.82 13.05 -10.55
C LEU A 33 -30.44 11.98 -9.64
N ILE A 34 -31.77 11.95 -9.51
CA ILE A 34 -32.49 10.89 -8.79
C ILE A 34 -32.42 9.56 -9.57
N ALA A 35 -32.53 9.57 -10.90
CA ALA A 35 -32.36 8.37 -11.72
C ALA A 35 -30.93 7.81 -11.73
N ILE A 36 -29.90 8.64 -11.51
CA ILE A 36 -28.51 8.21 -11.33
C ILE A 36 -28.27 7.64 -9.92
N GLN A 37 -28.98 8.16 -8.90
CA GLN A 37 -28.90 7.64 -7.53
C GLN A 37 -29.66 6.31 -7.38
N ASP A 38 -30.81 6.15 -8.04
CA ASP A 38 -31.64 4.92 -7.99
C ASP A 38 -31.15 3.80 -8.93
N SER A 39 -30.29 4.10 -9.91
CA SER A 39 -29.64 3.09 -10.76
C SER A 39 -28.34 2.52 -10.17
N LEU A 40 -27.85 3.09 -9.07
CA LEU A 40 -26.73 2.54 -8.29
C LEU A 40 -27.19 1.64 -7.13
N GLU A 41 -28.49 1.49 -6.89
CA GLU A 41 -29.06 0.57 -5.88
C GLU A 41 -29.71 -0.71 -6.45
N THR A 42 -29.66 -0.94 -7.78
CA THR A 42 -30.13 -2.21 -8.40
C THR A 42 -29.02 -3.05 -9.03
N LEU A 43 -27.86 -3.12 -8.37
CA LEU A 43 -26.90 -4.23 -8.53
C LEU A 43 -26.48 -4.78 -7.16
N HIS A 44 -27.48 -5.04 -6.32
CA HIS A 44 -27.37 -5.95 -5.20
C HIS A 44 -28.62 -6.81 -5.18
N ASP A 45 -28.53 -7.97 -5.82
CA ASP A 45 -29.22 -9.16 -5.36
C ASP A 45 -28.37 -10.41 -5.68
N PRO A 46 -28.46 -11.46 -4.85
CA PRO A 46 -27.35 -12.33 -4.53
C PRO A 46 -27.43 -13.65 -5.29
N ILE A 47 -26.35 -14.00 -6.01
CA ILE A 47 -26.07 -15.41 -6.32
C ILE A 47 -25.30 -15.96 -5.14
N MET A 48 -26.07 -16.54 -4.22
CA MET A 48 -25.62 -17.47 -3.19
C MET A 48 -25.11 -18.75 -3.87
N ALA A 49 -23.80 -18.85 -4.00
CA ALA A 49 -23.03 -20.08 -3.85
C ALA A 49 -21.62 -19.65 -3.42
N ASP A 50 -21.27 -19.94 -2.17
CA ASP A 50 -20.01 -19.65 -1.45
C ASP A 50 -19.95 -18.40 -0.55
N SER A 51 -21.07 -17.97 0.04
CA SER A 51 -21.08 -17.02 1.17
C SER A 51 -21.60 -17.64 2.47
N ALA A 52 -20.89 -18.63 2.98
CA ALA A 52 -21.13 -19.18 4.31
C ALA A 52 -19.82 -19.31 5.11
N VAL A 53 -19.05 -18.23 5.27
CA VAL A 53 -18.10 -18.08 6.39
C VAL A 53 -17.92 -16.59 6.73
N THR A 54 -18.93 -15.96 7.34
CA THR A 54 -18.79 -14.66 8.04
C THR A 54 -19.19 -14.78 9.50
N ASP A 55 -18.82 -15.89 10.14
CA ASP A 55 -18.82 -15.95 11.59
C ASP A 55 -17.49 -15.36 12.11
N PRO A 56 -17.51 -14.26 12.90
CA PRO A 56 -16.29 -13.72 13.50
C PRO A 56 -15.59 -14.77 14.39
N THR A 57 -16.35 -15.74 14.90
CA THR A 57 -15.87 -16.89 15.66
C THR A 57 -15.08 -17.87 14.78
N LEU A 58 -15.57 -18.24 13.59
CA LEU A 58 -14.82 -19.08 12.64
C LEU A 58 -13.56 -18.38 12.11
N ALA A 59 -13.62 -17.07 11.88
CA ALA A 59 -12.44 -16.28 11.51
C ALA A 59 -11.40 -16.20 12.65
N ALA A 60 -11.85 -16.06 13.91
CA ALA A 60 -11.00 -16.08 15.09
C ALA A 60 -10.41 -17.48 15.35
N GLU A 61 -11.17 -18.54 15.10
CA GLU A 61 -10.70 -19.93 15.17
C GLU A 61 -9.69 -20.23 14.06
N LEU A 62 -9.92 -19.77 12.82
CA LEU A 62 -8.93 -19.85 11.74
C LEU A 62 -7.66 -19.07 12.08
N LYS A 63 -7.78 -17.92 12.75
CA LYS A 63 -6.63 -17.14 13.26
C LYS A 63 -5.89 -17.86 14.40
N LYS A 64 -6.59 -18.62 15.24
CA LYS A 64 -6.02 -19.49 16.29
C LYS A 64 -5.37 -20.75 15.71
N LYS A 65 -5.94 -21.31 14.64
CA LYS A 65 -5.42 -22.47 13.88
C LYS A 65 -4.23 -22.12 13.00
N ARG A 66 -4.03 -20.83 12.66
CA ARG A 66 -2.75 -20.36 12.12
C ARG A 66 -1.70 -20.52 13.21
N THR A 67 -1.06 -21.68 13.24
CA THR A 67 0.14 -21.94 14.03
C THR A 67 1.12 -20.81 13.75
N PHE A 68 1.39 -19.99 14.76
CA PHE A 68 2.45 -18.99 14.67
C PHE A 68 3.73 -19.77 14.35
N ARG A 69 4.26 -19.61 13.14
CA ARG A 69 5.51 -20.26 12.77
C ARG A 69 6.60 -19.55 13.55
N THR A 70 7.12 -20.20 14.58
CA THR A 70 8.32 -19.76 15.27
C THR A 70 9.45 -19.71 14.25
N PHE A 71 9.91 -18.50 13.93
CA PHE A 71 11.00 -18.35 13.00
C PHE A 71 12.31 -18.76 13.68
N SER A 72 13.00 -19.72 13.08
CA SER A 72 14.36 -20.09 13.48
C SER A 72 15.29 -19.94 12.29
N TYR A 73 16.36 -19.18 12.43
CA TYR A 73 17.43 -19.11 11.44
C TYR A 73 18.55 -20.08 11.83
N ARG A 74 18.71 -21.15 11.05
CA ARG A 74 19.77 -22.17 11.25
C ARG A 74 19.81 -22.74 12.68
N GLY A 75 18.64 -22.96 13.28
CA GLY A 75 18.51 -23.48 14.65
C GLY A 75 18.50 -22.42 15.75
N VAL A 76 18.68 -21.14 15.43
CA VAL A 76 18.61 -20.03 16.39
C VAL A 76 17.24 -19.37 16.29
N GLY A 77 16.55 -19.20 17.44
CA GLY A 77 15.26 -18.50 17.52
C GLY A 77 15.38 -16.99 17.24
N LEU A 78 14.26 -16.34 16.92
CA LEU A 78 14.25 -14.92 16.56
C LEU A 78 14.78 -14.00 17.67
N ASP A 79 14.39 -14.24 18.92
CA ASP A 79 14.77 -13.37 20.05
C ASP A 79 16.29 -13.41 20.26
N ASN A 80 16.86 -14.62 20.32
CA ASN A 80 18.30 -14.82 20.40
C ASN A 80 19.04 -14.20 19.20
N LEU A 81 18.47 -14.28 17.98
CA LEU A 81 19.08 -13.72 16.78
C LEU A 81 19.17 -12.19 16.81
N LEU A 82 18.28 -11.52 17.54
CA LEU A 82 18.29 -10.06 17.71
C LEU A 82 19.31 -9.59 18.77
N ASP A 83 19.53 -10.40 19.80
CA ASP A 83 20.42 -10.09 20.92
C ASP A 83 21.89 -10.48 20.63
N MET A 84 22.11 -11.39 19.69
CA MET A 84 23.44 -11.84 19.29
C MET A 84 24.34 -10.72 18.72
N GLY A 85 25.64 -10.86 18.96
CA GLY A 85 26.66 -10.00 18.37
C GLY A 85 26.83 -10.23 16.87
N ASN A 86 27.38 -9.22 16.18
CA ASN A 86 27.66 -9.31 14.74
C ASN A 86 28.67 -10.43 14.40
N GLU A 87 29.61 -10.72 15.29
CA GLU A 87 30.66 -11.73 15.08
C GLU A 87 30.08 -13.14 15.06
N GLU A 88 29.24 -13.48 16.03
CA GLU A 88 28.52 -14.76 16.10
C GLU A 88 27.58 -14.93 14.90
N PHE A 89 26.91 -13.85 14.49
CA PHE A 89 26.07 -13.87 13.30
C PHE A 89 26.86 -14.23 12.03
N ILE A 90 28.09 -13.72 11.86
CA ILE A 90 28.94 -13.97 10.68
C ILE A 90 29.25 -15.47 10.52
N GLU A 91 29.39 -16.20 11.62
CA GLU A 91 29.65 -17.64 11.62
C GLU A 91 28.42 -18.48 11.23
N LEU A 92 27.22 -17.96 11.44
CA LEU A 92 25.99 -18.66 11.08
C LEU A 92 25.64 -18.48 9.60
N VAL A 93 25.93 -17.32 9.01
CA VAL A 93 25.50 -17.01 7.63
C VAL A 93 26.32 -17.79 6.58
N HIS A 94 25.75 -17.92 5.39
CA HIS A 94 26.36 -18.54 4.22
C HIS A 94 27.73 -17.94 3.83
N ALA A 95 28.57 -18.73 3.16
CA ALA A 95 29.96 -18.40 2.85
C ALA A 95 30.15 -17.05 2.12
N ARG A 96 29.29 -16.73 1.15
CA ARG A 96 29.35 -15.45 0.40
C ARG A 96 29.13 -14.23 1.31
N ALA A 97 28.21 -14.31 2.26
CA ALA A 97 27.95 -13.23 3.21
C ALA A 97 29.07 -13.12 4.23
N ARG A 98 29.54 -14.24 4.78
CA ARG A 98 30.74 -14.30 5.64
C ARG A 98 31.94 -13.63 4.98
N ARG A 99 32.22 -13.96 3.71
CA ARG A 99 33.29 -13.32 2.92
C ARG A 99 33.10 -11.81 2.79
N LYS A 100 31.86 -11.31 2.68
CA LYS A 100 31.58 -9.86 2.62
C LYS A 100 31.90 -9.18 3.95
N PHE A 101 31.46 -9.76 5.07
CA PHE A 101 31.74 -9.21 6.40
C PHE A 101 33.23 -9.26 6.74
N ASN A 102 33.92 -10.36 6.44
CA ASN A 102 35.37 -10.50 6.67
C ASN A 102 36.20 -9.52 5.85
N ARG A 103 35.72 -9.12 4.67
CA ARG A 103 36.33 -8.05 3.87
C ARG A 103 36.04 -6.64 4.39
N GLY A 104 35.12 -6.52 5.35
CA GLY A 104 34.70 -5.27 5.96
C GLY A 104 33.52 -4.60 5.25
N LEU A 105 32.65 -3.97 6.06
CA LEU A 105 31.59 -3.10 5.58
C LEU A 105 32.14 -1.70 5.32
N LYS A 106 32.01 -1.23 4.08
CA LYS A 106 32.36 0.16 3.71
C LYS A 106 31.47 1.18 4.41
N ARG A 107 31.85 2.46 4.37
CA ARG A 107 31.09 3.60 4.94
C ARG A 107 29.61 3.65 4.49
N ARG A 108 29.32 3.27 3.24
CA ARG A 108 27.96 3.33 2.67
C ARG A 108 26.98 2.37 3.38
N PRO A 109 27.26 1.05 3.50
CA PRO A 109 26.50 0.13 4.35
C PRO A 109 26.25 0.63 5.78
N MET A 110 27.29 1.13 6.46
CA MET A 110 27.17 1.63 7.83
C MET A 110 26.24 2.84 7.93
N GLY A 111 26.27 3.72 6.91
CA GLY A 111 25.35 4.84 6.80
C GLY A 111 23.88 4.41 6.66
N LEU A 112 23.61 3.31 5.96
CA LEU A 112 22.26 2.76 5.83
C LEU A 112 21.74 2.23 7.18
N ILE A 113 22.56 1.45 7.89
CA ILE A 113 22.20 0.92 9.22
C ILE A 113 21.88 2.05 10.19
N LYS A 114 22.69 3.12 10.22
CA LYS A 114 22.43 4.29 11.07
C LYS A 114 21.09 4.96 10.76
N LYS A 115 20.74 5.10 9.47
CA LYS A 115 19.43 5.67 9.06
C LYS A 115 18.28 4.77 9.48
N LEU A 116 18.42 3.45 9.36
CA LEU A 116 17.39 2.50 9.78
C LEU A 116 17.20 2.48 11.29
N ARG A 117 18.30 2.54 12.07
CA ARG A 117 18.24 2.68 13.53
C ARG A 117 17.53 3.96 13.96
N LYS A 118 17.73 5.06 13.23
CA LYS A 118 17.01 6.31 13.46
C LYS A 118 15.51 6.16 13.17
N ALA A 119 15.17 5.65 11.98
CA ALA A 119 13.78 5.46 11.58
C ALA A 119 13.00 4.51 12.50
N LYS A 120 13.64 3.45 13.01
CA LYS A 120 13.03 2.50 13.95
C LYS A 120 12.80 3.11 15.35
N LYS A 121 13.64 4.07 15.77
CA LYS A 121 13.48 4.80 17.04
C LYS A 121 12.40 5.88 16.98
N GLU A 122 12.25 6.53 15.83
CA GLU A 122 11.26 7.60 15.62
C GLU A 122 9.85 7.07 15.34
N ALA A 123 9.71 5.77 15.06
CA ALA A 123 8.42 5.16 14.81
C ALA A 123 7.58 5.11 16.09
N LEU A 124 6.28 5.44 15.96
CA LEU A 124 5.32 5.26 17.02
C LEU A 124 5.11 3.77 17.33
N PRO A 125 4.79 3.40 18.57
CA PRO A 125 4.47 2.02 18.91
C PRO A 125 3.29 1.54 18.04
N ASN A 126 3.45 0.38 17.41
CA ASN A 126 2.52 -0.25 16.45
C ASN A 126 2.46 0.34 15.02
N GLU A 127 3.26 1.36 14.71
CA GLU A 127 3.35 1.88 13.34
C GLU A 127 4.59 1.36 12.61
N LYS A 128 4.49 1.29 11.27
CA LYS A 128 5.62 0.92 10.44
C LYS A 128 6.62 2.09 10.38
N PRO A 129 7.93 1.82 10.49
CA PRO A 129 8.93 2.88 10.43
C PRO A 129 8.96 3.53 9.04
N ALA A 130 9.43 4.78 9.00
CA ALA A 130 9.55 5.54 7.77
C ALA A 130 10.42 4.83 6.72
N VAL A 131 10.01 4.92 5.45
CA VAL A 131 10.69 4.23 4.34
C VAL A 131 12.06 4.84 4.06
N VAL A 132 13.12 4.05 4.23
CA VAL A 132 14.49 4.48 3.90
C VAL A 132 14.86 4.03 2.50
N LYS A 133 15.06 4.99 1.59
CA LYS A 133 15.47 4.73 0.20
C LYS A 133 16.96 4.40 0.11
N THR A 134 17.30 3.37 -0.66
CA THR A 134 18.68 2.92 -0.87
C THR A 134 18.92 2.43 -2.30
N HIS A 135 20.13 2.67 -2.79
CA HIS A 135 20.65 2.06 -4.03
C HIS A 135 21.56 0.86 -3.74
N LEU A 136 21.84 0.58 -2.46
CA LEU A 136 22.75 -0.49 -2.04
C LEU A 136 22.06 -1.85 -2.16
N ARG A 137 22.06 -2.40 -3.37
CA ARG A 137 21.56 -3.75 -3.66
C ARG A 137 22.50 -4.84 -3.16
N ASP A 138 23.77 -4.50 -2.94
CA ASP A 138 24.79 -5.42 -2.47
C ASP A 138 24.72 -5.70 -0.96
N MET A 139 23.92 -4.94 -0.19
CA MET A 139 23.84 -5.08 1.26
C MET A 139 23.14 -6.40 1.68
N ILE A 140 23.66 -7.02 2.74
CA ILE A 140 23.08 -8.21 3.37
C ILE A 140 22.10 -7.74 4.44
N ILE A 141 20.98 -8.44 4.58
CA ILE A 141 20.02 -8.18 5.65
C ILE A 141 20.57 -8.70 6.96
N VAL A 142 20.82 -7.77 7.89
CA VAL A 142 21.28 -8.02 9.26
C VAL A 142 20.06 -8.11 10.18
N PRO A 143 20.08 -8.94 11.26
CA PRO A 143 18.94 -9.10 12.17
C PRO A 143 18.38 -7.78 12.72
N GLU A 144 19.23 -6.79 12.99
CA GLU A 144 18.80 -5.45 13.45
C GLU A 144 17.77 -4.77 12.51
N MET A 145 17.81 -5.10 11.22
CA MET A 145 16.97 -4.50 10.17
C MET A 145 15.56 -5.10 10.12
N ILE A 146 15.29 -6.18 10.87
CA ILE A 146 13.97 -6.83 10.91
C ILE A 146 12.91 -5.81 11.38
N GLY A 147 11.79 -5.78 10.65
CA GLY A 147 10.68 -4.83 10.86
C GLY A 147 10.90 -3.45 10.25
N SER A 148 12.03 -3.19 9.60
CA SER A 148 12.26 -1.94 8.88
C SER A 148 11.68 -1.98 7.46
N VAL A 149 11.29 -0.81 6.93
CA VAL A 149 10.84 -0.67 5.54
C VAL A 149 11.92 -0.01 4.69
N ILE A 150 12.40 -0.72 3.68
CA ILE A 150 13.52 -0.31 2.82
C ILE A 150 13.03 -0.13 1.39
N GLY A 151 13.26 1.05 0.82
CA GLY A 151 13.04 1.32 -0.60
C GLY A 151 14.26 0.90 -1.41
N ILE A 152 14.22 -0.24 -2.10
CA ILE A 152 15.33 -0.77 -2.90
C ILE A 152 15.20 -0.30 -4.35
N TYR A 153 16.19 0.44 -4.84
CA TYR A 153 16.20 0.90 -6.22
C TYR A 153 16.40 -0.25 -7.21
N ASN A 154 15.51 -0.39 -8.19
CA ASN A 154 15.57 -1.42 -9.23
C ASN A 154 16.21 -0.93 -10.55
N GLY A 155 16.48 0.38 -10.69
CA GLY A 155 16.91 1.00 -11.94
C GLY A 155 15.94 2.06 -12.47
N LYS A 156 14.68 2.02 -12.05
CA LYS A 156 13.62 2.97 -12.44
C LYS A 156 12.85 3.53 -11.25
N THR A 157 12.48 2.66 -10.30
CA THR A 157 11.67 2.98 -9.13
C THR A 157 12.29 2.44 -7.85
N PHE A 158 11.91 3.00 -6.71
CA PHE A 158 12.20 2.42 -5.40
C PHE A 158 11.08 1.47 -5.02
N ASN A 159 11.39 0.18 -4.97
CA ASN A 159 10.45 -0.83 -4.50
C ASN A 159 10.48 -0.86 -2.97
N SER A 160 9.36 -0.57 -2.33
CA SER A 160 9.24 -0.60 -0.86
C SER A 160 9.13 -2.04 -0.40
N VAL A 161 10.12 -2.53 0.35
CA VAL A 161 10.18 -3.88 0.89
C VAL A 161 10.21 -3.80 2.42
N GLU A 162 9.25 -4.44 3.06
CA GLU A 162 9.22 -4.67 4.50
C GLU A 162 10.06 -5.90 4.85
N ILE A 163 11.07 -5.73 5.71
CA ILE A 163 12.00 -6.80 6.04
C ILE A 163 11.36 -7.76 7.03
N LYS A 164 11.11 -8.98 6.55
CA LYS A 164 10.65 -10.12 7.36
C LYS A 164 11.84 -10.90 7.93
N PRO A 165 11.67 -11.62 9.05
CA PRO A 165 12.71 -12.49 9.60
C PRO A 165 13.24 -13.51 8.58
N GLU A 166 12.36 -14.06 7.73
CA GLU A 166 12.69 -15.02 6.66
C GLU A 166 13.72 -14.49 5.64
N MET A 167 13.90 -13.17 5.56
CA MET A 167 14.83 -12.53 4.63
C MET A 167 16.24 -12.39 5.20
N THR A 168 16.47 -12.81 6.45
CA THR A 168 17.76 -12.65 7.12
C THR A 168 18.86 -13.43 6.39
N GLY A 169 20.03 -12.81 6.22
CA GLY A 169 21.16 -13.43 5.51
C GLY A 169 21.10 -13.32 3.98
N HIS A 170 19.98 -12.90 3.40
CA HIS A 170 19.86 -12.66 1.96
C HIS A 170 20.35 -11.25 1.57
N TYR A 171 20.64 -11.06 0.27
CA TYR A 171 20.98 -9.74 -0.26
C TYR A 171 19.73 -8.93 -0.60
N LEU A 172 19.78 -7.60 -0.39
CA LEU A 172 18.70 -6.70 -0.81
C LEU A 172 18.40 -6.78 -2.31
N ALA A 173 19.40 -7.11 -3.13
CA ALA A 173 19.22 -7.33 -4.56
C ALA A 173 18.17 -8.39 -4.90
N GLU A 174 18.01 -9.41 -4.07
CA GLU A 174 17.13 -10.56 -4.32
C GLU A 174 15.64 -10.18 -4.24
N PHE A 175 15.31 -9.18 -3.42
CA PHE A 175 13.93 -8.75 -3.19
C PHE A 175 13.44 -7.69 -4.18
N SER A 176 14.30 -7.21 -5.07
CA SER A 176 13.96 -6.18 -6.04
C SER A 176 14.42 -6.59 -7.44
N CYS A 177 13.48 -7.07 -8.24
CA CYS A 177 13.71 -7.42 -9.63
C CYS A 177 14.04 -6.16 -10.45
N SER A 178 15.15 -6.21 -11.20
CA SER A 178 15.63 -5.09 -12.01
C SER A 178 14.98 -4.97 -13.38
N TYR A 179 14.21 -5.98 -13.79
CA TYR A 179 13.51 -5.99 -15.07
C TYR A 179 12.06 -6.40 -14.88
N LYS A 180 11.22 -6.09 -15.87
CA LYS A 180 9.86 -6.61 -15.92
C LYS A 180 9.90 -7.98 -16.60
N PRO A 181 9.46 -9.07 -15.93
CA PRO A 181 9.45 -10.38 -16.57
C PRO A 181 8.56 -10.34 -17.82
N VAL A 182 9.10 -10.80 -18.94
CA VAL A 182 8.37 -10.85 -20.21
C VAL A 182 7.47 -12.06 -20.17
N LYS A 183 6.16 -11.84 -20.32
CA LYS A 183 5.20 -12.91 -20.60
C LYS A 183 4.99 -12.91 -22.11
N HIS A 184 5.38 -14.01 -22.78
CA HIS A 184 5.08 -14.16 -24.19
C HIS A 184 3.56 -14.25 -24.35
N GLY A 185 3.00 -13.29 -25.07
CA GLY A 185 1.61 -13.33 -25.49
C GLY A 185 1.43 -14.25 -26.69
N ARG A 186 0.21 -14.25 -27.25
CA ARG A 186 -0.01 -14.81 -28.58
C ARG A 186 0.91 -14.09 -29.58
N PRO A 187 1.63 -14.81 -30.45
CA PRO A 187 2.34 -14.17 -31.55
C PRO A 187 1.40 -13.25 -32.31
N GLY A 188 1.83 -12.01 -32.58
CA GLY A 188 1.05 -11.10 -33.43
C GLY A 188 0.76 -11.75 -34.78
N ILE A 189 -0.38 -11.40 -35.39
CA ILE A 189 -0.70 -11.83 -36.76
C ILE A 189 0.45 -11.37 -37.67
N GLY A 190 1.14 -12.31 -38.31
CA GLY A 190 2.31 -12.04 -39.15
C GLY A 190 3.68 -12.00 -38.44
N ALA A 191 3.75 -12.20 -37.12
CA ALA A 191 5.02 -12.23 -36.38
C ALA A 191 5.76 -13.58 -36.50
N THR A 192 5.04 -14.68 -36.74
CA THR A 192 5.63 -16.00 -37.00
C THR A 192 5.33 -16.43 -38.44
N HIS A 193 6.24 -17.18 -39.06
CA HIS A 193 6.12 -17.63 -40.46
C HIS A 193 4.81 -18.41 -40.73
N SER A 194 4.29 -19.12 -39.73
CA SER A 194 3.01 -19.87 -39.80
C SER A 194 1.76 -19.00 -39.65
N SER A 195 1.88 -17.77 -39.11
CA SER A 195 0.75 -16.86 -38.89
C SER A 195 0.54 -15.84 -40.01
N ARG A 196 1.34 -15.94 -41.09
CA ARG A 196 1.36 -14.96 -42.19
C ARG A 196 0.16 -15.11 -43.13
N PHE A 197 -0.44 -16.29 -43.19
CA PHE A 197 -1.61 -16.57 -44.00
C PHE A 197 -2.81 -16.86 -43.11
N ILE A 198 -3.57 -15.82 -42.80
CA ILE A 198 -4.92 -15.95 -42.23
C ILE A 198 -5.87 -15.60 -43.37
N PRO A 199 -6.67 -16.57 -43.87
CA PRO A 199 -7.65 -16.27 -44.90
C PRO A 199 -8.69 -15.31 -44.30
N LEU A 200 -8.70 -14.07 -44.79
CA LEU A 200 -9.77 -13.12 -44.52
C LEU A 200 -11.02 -13.61 -45.26
N LYS A 201 -12.13 -13.72 -44.54
CA LYS A 201 -13.44 -14.03 -45.10
C LYS A 201 -14.24 -12.74 -45.30
#